data_AF-A0AA38KIR4-F1
#
_entry.id   AF-A0AA38KIR4-F1
#
_cell.length_a   1.000
_cell.length_b   1.000
_cell.length_c   1.000
_cell.angle_alpha   90.00
_cell.angle_beta   90.00
_cell.angle_gamma   90.00
#
_symmetry.space_group_name_H-M   'P 1'
#
loop_
_entity.id
_entity.type
_entity.pdbx_description
1 polymer ?
#
loop_
_entity_poly.entity_id
_entity_poly.type
_entity_poly.pdbx_seq_one_letter_code
_entity_poly.pdbx_strand_id
1 'polypeptide(L)' 'PPVLIPPQDDRPFYLYLSATDHAVGAMLAHRDSENREQAVYYISRTLVDYET' A
#
# COMPACT_ATOMS: atom_id res chain seq x y z
N PRO A 1 8.74 -3.76 -13.92
CA PRO A 1 7.57 -3.34 -13.11
C PRO A 1 7.26 -4.39 -12.03
N PRO A 2 7.02 -4.01 -10.76
CA PRO A 2 6.47 -4.95 -9.78
C PRO A 2 5.14 -5.47 -10.29
N VAL A 3 4.93 -6.78 -10.23
CA VAL A 3 3.65 -7.40 -10.59
C VAL A 3 2.78 -7.35 -9.34
N LEU A 4 1.59 -6.73 -9.47
CA LEU A 4 0.59 -6.81 -8.41
C LEU A 4 0.00 -8.21 -8.39
N ILE A 5 -0.10 -8.78 -7.20
CA ILE A 5 -0.85 -10.01 -6.99
C ILE A 5 -2.30 -9.69 -6.64
N PRO A 6 -3.27 -10.51 -7.10
CA PRO A 6 -4.63 -10.39 -6.65
C PRO A 6 -4.72 -10.51 -5.11
N PRO A 7 -5.63 -9.76 -4.47
CA PRO A 7 -5.90 -9.92 -3.05
C PRO A 7 -6.36 -11.35 -2.76
N GLN A 8 -5.91 -11.89 -1.62
CA GLN A 8 -6.27 -13.22 -1.15
C GLN A 8 -7.01 -13.10 0.18
N ASP A 9 -8.26 -13.56 0.20
CA ASP A 9 -9.16 -13.39 1.35
C ASP A 9 -8.73 -14.19 2.59
N ASP A 10 -7.86 -15.20 2.42
CA ASP A 10 -7.37 -16.08 3.48
C ASP A 10 -6.12 -15.54 4.20
N ARG A 11 -5.64 -14.34 3.85
CA ARG A 11 -4.38 -13.80 4.38
C ARG A 11 -4.53 -12.40 4.97
N PRO A 12 -3.84 -12.11 6.09
CA PRO A 12 -3.80 -10.76 6.63
C PRO A 12 -3.05 -9.84 5.66
N PHE A 13 -3.56 -8.61 5.55
CA PHE A 13 -2.89 -7.55 4.82
C PHE A 13 -2.03 -6.69 5.76
N TYR A 14 -0.94 -6.17 5.19
CA TYR A 14 -0.03 -5.20 5.79
C TYR A 14 -0.14 -3.90 4.99
N LEU A 15 -0.39 -2.80 5.70
CA LEU A 15 -0.46 -1.48 5.10
C LEU A 15 0.82 -0.71 5.42
N TYR A 16 1.56 -0.34 4.39
CA TYR A 16 2.72 0.52 4.47
C TYR A 16 2.33 1.93 4.04
N LEU A 17 2.61 2.92 4.87
CA LEU A 17 2.28 4.33 4.62
C LEU A 17 3.57 5.16 4.55
N SER A 18 3.60 6.09 3.60
CA SER A 18 4.62 7.12 3.51
C SER A 18 3.94 8.46 3.30
N ALA A 19 4.36 9.48 4.03
CA ALA A 19 3.78 10.81 3.97
C ALA A 19 4.87 11.86 3.84
N THR A 20 4.57 12.88 3.05
CA THR A 20 5.30 14.14 2.98
C THR A 20 4.31 15.27 3.24
N ASP A 21 4.81 16.50 3.36
CA ASP A 21 3.95 17.69 3.54
C ASP A 21 2.99 17.91 2.37
N HIS A 22 3.24 17.29 1.22
CA HIS A 22 2.48 17.50 -0.02
C HIS A 22 1.74 16.25 -0.51
N ALA A 23 1.99 15.08 0.05
CA ALA A 23 1.39 13.84 -0.45
C ALA A 23 1.39 12.71 0.59
N VAL A 24 0.43 11.79 0.42
CA VAL A 24 0.42 10.50 1.11
C VAL A 24 0.45 9.40 0.06
N GLY A 25 1.34 8.43 0.25
CA GLY A 25 1.39 7.19 -0.49
C GLY A 25 1.17 6.00 0.45
N ALA A 26 0.58 4.93 -0.08
CA ALA A 26 0.50 3.67 0.62
C ALA A 26 0.71 2.47 -0.32
N MET A 27 1.21 1.40 0.25
CA MET A 27 1.27 0.07 -0.38
C MET A 27 0.52 -0.91 0.50
N LEU A 28 -0.43 -1.62 -0.09
CA LEU A 28 -1.08 -2.76 0.52
C LEU A 28 -0.31 -4.02 0.11
N ALA A 29 0.11 -4.81 1.09
CA ALA A 29 0.82 -6.06 0.87
C ALA A 29 0.20 -7.19 1.69
N HIS A 30 0.56 -8.42 1.36
CA HIS A 30 0.32 -9.61 2.16
C HIS A 30 1.59 -10.47 2.14
N ARG A 31 1.62 -11.53 2.94
CA ARG A 31 2.72 -12.50 2.95
C ARG A 31 2.31 -13.79 2.27
N ASP A 32 3.18 -14.29 1.39
CA ASP A 32 3.00 -15.62 0.82
C ASP A 32 3.33 -16.74 1.82
N SER A 33 3.23 -18.00 1.37
CA SER A 33 3.52 -19.16 2.21
C SER A 33 4.98 -19.24 2.67
N GLU A 34 5.88 -18.50 2.01
CA GLU A 34 7.29 -18.39 2.36
C GLU A 34 7.57 -17.16 3.25
N ASN A 35 6.53 -16.48 3.76
CA ASN A 35 6.61 -15.23 4.51
C ASN A 35 7.21 -14.05 3.73
N ARG A 36 7.20 -14.09 2.39
CA ARG A 36 7.71 -12.99 1.55
C ARG A 36 6.61 -11.99 1.28
N GLU A 37 6.96 -10.71 1.31
CA GLU A 37 6.00 -9.65 1.05
C GLU A 37 5.68 -9.53 -0.43
N GLN A 38 4.39 -9.37 -0.68
CA GLN A 38 3.79 -9.37 -2.00
C GLN A 38 2.86 -8.16 -2.10
N ALA A 39 3.10 -7.27 -3.06
CA ALA A 39 2.32 -6.05 -3.24
C ALA A 39 0.99 -6.36 -3.94
N VAL A 40 -0.11 -5.94 -3.32
CA VAL A 40 -1.48 -6.15 -3.80
C VAL A 40 -2.00 -4.87 -4.46
N TYR A 41 -1.69 -3.72 -3.86
CA TYR A 41 -2.17 -2.44 -4.36
C TYR A 41 -1.25 -1.28 -3.96
N TYR A 42 -1.25 -0.22 -4.77
CA TYR A 42 -0.63 1.07 -4.43
C TYR A 42 -1.68 2.16 -4.52
N ILE A 43 -1.68 3.05 -3.53
CA ILE A 43 -2.48 4.27 -3.55
C ILE A 43 -1.56 5.46 -3.33
N SER A 44 -1.79 6.55 -4.06
CA SER A 44 -1.15 7.83 -3.79
C SER A 44 -2.15 8.96 -3.94
N ARG A 45 -1.99 9.99 -3.11
CA ARG A 45 -2.83 11.19 -3.12
C ARG A 45 -2.00 12.40 -2.78
N THR A 46 -2.05 13.42 -3.64
CA THR A 46 -1.53 14.75 -3.32
C THR A 46 -2.44 15.40 -2.29
N LEU A 47 -1.84 15.97 -1.25
CA LEU A 47 -2.54 16.77 -0.26
C LEU A 47 -2.78 18.15 -0.85
N VAL A 48 -4.03 18.59 -0.84
CA VAL A 48 -4.38 19.99 -1.07
C VAL A 48 -4.28 20.71 0.26
N ASP A 49 -3.97 22.01 0.22
CA ASP A 49 -3.88 22.83 1.42
C ASP A 49 -5.10 22.59 2.32
N TYR A 50 -4.84 22.50 3.62
CA TYR A 50 -5.92 22.33 4.58
C TYR A 50 -6.75 23.63 4.62
N GLU A 51 -8.07 23.50 4.70
CA GLU A 51 -8.92 24.67 4.97
C GLU A 51 -8.55 25.22 6.36
N THR A 52 -8.12 26.49 6.39
CA THR A 52 -7.80 27.23 7.63
C THR A 52 -9.04 27.88 8.20
#